data_AF-A0AA35J4R1-F1
#
_entry.id   AF-A0AA35J4R1-F1
#
_cell.length_a   1.000
_cell.length_b   1.000
_cell.length_c   1.000
_cell.angle_alpha   90.00
_cell.angle_beta   90.00
_cell.angle_gamma   90.00
#
_symmetry.space_group_name_H-M   'P 1'
#
loop_
_entity.id
_entity.type
_entity.pdbx_description
1 polymer ?
#
loop_
_entity_poly.entity_id
_entity_poly.type
_entity_poly.pdbx_seq_one_letter_code
_entity_poly.pdbx_strand_id
1 'polypeptide(L)'
;MAGKVKGKKKTQNENENRVGNGDSSQQRESSSTKNPSEHTSKKTDYDYLEVIQLEHAVTKLVESYNKIIELSPNLVAYNEAVNNQGEVPVQILPSLSRYQLKLAAELKTLHDLEKCPILKEISDYENDFDNDQKQPILQEIDECDIEKLEKLEHIKREKKEKIDVNVYETLNEKEDVEEEDEGEDSYDPTKAGDPTKTTKWPPKLPEIHDLAIRARVFIHKSTIKDKVYLSGSEMINAHNERLEFLGDSILNSVMTLIIYNKFPDYSEGQLSTLRMNLVSNEQIKQWSIMYHFHERLKTNFDLKDENSNFQNGKLKLYADVFEAYIGGLMEDDPRNNLPKIRKWLRKLAKPVIEEATHSQIALEKTDKLDMNAKRQLYSLIGYASLRLHYVTVKKPTSVDPNSIVECRVGDGTILGTGVGRNIKIAGIRAAESALRDKKMLDFFAKQRAAIPRSESVLKDPSQKNKKRKISDTN
;
A
#
# COMPACT_ATOMS: atom_id res chain seq x y z
N MET A 1 50.86 26.64 9.20
CA MET A 1 49.65 26.83 10.03
C MET A 1 48.92 25.49 10.07
N ALA A 2 49.16 24.63 11.06
CA ALA A 2 48.60 24.65 12.42
C ALA A 2 47.06 24.44 12.39
N GLY A 3 46.41 23.47 13.04
CA GLY A 3 46.77 22.36 13.93
C GLY A 3 45.63 21.32 13.87
N LYS A 4 45.83 20.00 14.02
CA LYS A 4 46.04 19.23 15.28
C LYS A 4 45.04 19.60 16.40
N VAL A 5 44.20 18.63 16.81
CA VAL A 5 44.08 17.96 18.13
C VAL A 5 43.09 16.78 17.91
N LYS A 6 43.37 15.47 18.04
CA LYS A 6 43.97 14.54 19.04
C LYS A 6 43.12 14.19 20.28
N GLY A 7 42.88 12.88 20.45
CA GLY A 7 42.58 12.19 21.72
C GLY A 7 41.68 10.96 21.47
N LYS A 8 42.15 9.71 21.25
CA LYS A 8 42.85 8.74 22.14
C LYS A 8 42.12 8.58 23.49
N LYS A 9 41.79 7.38 24.00
CA LYS A 9 42.58 6.13 24.14
C LYS A 9 41.68 5.05 24.82
N LYS A 10 41.79 3.75 24.45
CA LYS A 10 42.29 2.57 25.26
C LYS A 10 41.41 2.12 26.46
N THR A 11 41.31 0.87 26.91
CA THR A 11 41.65 -0.52 26.51
C THR A 11 41.07 -1.45 27.61
N GLN A 12 40.85 -2.72 27.25
CA GLN A 12 40.95 -3.94 28.09
C GLN A 12 39.94 -4.19 29.23
N ASN A 13 39.24 -5.33 29.18
CA ASN A 13 39.60 -6.46 30.04
C ASN A 13 39.05 -7.80 29.50
N GLU A 14 39.92 -8.80 29.59
CA GLU A 14 39.69 -10.23 29.44
C GLU A 14 38.91 -10.77 30.64
N ASN A 15 38.14 -11.85 30.46
CA ASN A 15 38.28 -13.02 31.31
C ASN A 15 37.65 -14.29 30.72
N GLU A 16 38.42 -15.35 30.86
CA GLU A 16 38.20 -16.74 30.47
C GLU A 16 37.24 -17.47 31.42
N ASN A 17 36.51 -18.47 30.92
CA ASN A 17 36.50 -19.87 31.41
C ASN A 17 35.38 -20.66 30.67
N ARG A 18 35.67 -21.67 29.84
CA ARG A 18 36.14 -23.04 30.08
C ARG A 18 35.05 -24.04 30.53
N VAL A 19 34.94 -25.10 29.70
CA VAL A 19 34.53 -26.49 30.01
C VAL A 19 33.00 -26.74 30.11
N GLY A 20 32.40 -27.76 29.48
CA GLY A 20 32.98 -28.98 28.93
C GLY A 20 32.09 -29.74 27.93
N ASN A 21 32.78 -30.53 27.12
CA ASN A 21 32.26 -31.67 26.36
C ASN A 21 31.77 -32.77 27.30
N GLY A 22 30.71 -33.47 26.90
CA GLY A 22 30.22 -34.69 27.53
C GLY A 22 29.40 -35.49 26.52
N ASP A 23 30.12 -36.30 25.76
CA ASP A 23 29.64 -37.30 24.80
C ASP A 23 29.20 -38.57 25.55
N SER A 24 28.05 -39.19 25.20
CA SER A 24 27.84 -40.66 25.29
C SER A 24 26.42 -41.10 24.86
N SER A 25 26.39 -41.71 23.68
CA SER A 25 25.98 -43.11 23.45
C SER A 25 24.58 -43.62 23.86
N GLN A 26 23.79 -43.87 22.81
CA GLN A 26 23.11 -45.14 22.48
C GLN A 26 22.31 -45.91 23.55
N GLN A 27 21.01 -46.12 23.27
CA GLN A 27 20.41 -47.46 23.19
C GLN A 27 19.10 -47.46 22.38
N ARG A 28 18.96 -48.50 21.53
CA ARG A 28 17.76 -48.87 20.77
C ARG A 28 16.94 -49.87 21.60
N GLU A 29 15.61 -49.82 21.47
CA GLU A 29 14.62 -50.94 21.41
C GLU A 29 13.22 -50.33 21.63
N SER A 30 12.39 -50.17 20.59
CA SER A 30 11.42 -51.10 19.98
C SER A 30 9.99 -51.00 20.53
N SER A 31 9.06 -50.79 19.58
CA SER A 31 7.65 -51.21 19.53
C SER A 31 6.57 -50.55 20.42
N SER A 32 5.77 -49.73 19.73
CA SER A 32 4.31 -49.94 19.50
C SER A 32 3.27 -49.20 20.36
N THR A 33 2.24 -48.76 19.62
CA THR A 33 0.85 -48.45 20.00
C THR A 33 0.46 -47.07 20.56
N LYS A 34 -0.08 -46.25 19.64
CA LYS A 34 -1.40 -45.58 19.69
C LYS A 34 -1.84 -44.87 20.99
N ASN A 35 -1.77 -43.55 20.97
CA ASN A 35 -2.90 -42.58 20.91
C ASN A 35 -2.52 -41.29 21.65
N PRO A 36 -2.68 -40.11 21.03
CA PRO A 36 -2.44 -38.84 21.70
C PRO A 36 -3.65 -38.48 22.57
N SER A 37 -3.44 -38.38 23.88
CA SER A 37 -4.38 -37.74 24.79
C SER A 37 -4.47 -36.26 24.46
N GLU A 38 -5.66 -35.83 24.06
CA GLU A 38 -6.07 -34.45 23.90
C GLU A 38 -5.80 -33.66 25.18
N HIS A 39 -4.73 -32.86 25.18
CA HIS A 39 -4.68 -31.69 26.04
C HIS A 39 -5.56 -30.64 25.39
N THR A 40 -6.77 -30.48 25.90
CA THR A 40 -7.64 -29.32 25.65
C THR A 40 -6.91 -28.06 26.13
N SER A 41 -6.11 -27.48 25.25
CA SER A 41 -5.51 -26.16 25.40
C SER A 41 -6.65 -25.16 25.60
N LYS A 42 -6.79 -24.64 26.82
CA LYS A 42 -7.64 -23.48 27.12
C LYS A 42 -7.32 -22.39 26.09
N LYS A 43 -8.26 -22.09 25.19
CA LYS A 43 -8.15 -20.98 24.24
C LYS A 43 -7.94 -19.70 25.06
N THR A 44 -6.77 -19.08 24.94
CA THR A 44 -6.51 -17.74 25.45
C THR A 44 -7.27 -16.74 24.57
N ASP A 45 -7.92 -15.75 25.17
CA ASP A 45 -8.75 -14.75 24.46
C ASP A 45 -7.93 -13.73 23.64
N TYR A 46 -6.61 -13.90 23.54
CA TYR A 46 -5.70 -12.99 22.85
C TYR A 46 -4.98 -13.67 21.69
N ASP A 47 -5.01 -13.05 20.50
CA ASP A 47 -4.16 -13.41 19.36
C ASP A 47 -2.78 -12.72 19.48
N TYR A 48 -1.71 -13.43 19.10
CA TYR A 48 -0.33 -12.96 19.26
C TYR A 48 -0.07 -11.63 18.53
N LEU A 49 -0.67 -11.45 17.34
CA LEU A 49 -0.54 -10.21 16.58
C LEU A 49 -1.26 -9.04 17.26
N GLU A 50 -2.42 -9.30 17.86
CA GLU A 50 -3.19 -8.30 18.61
C GLU A 50 -2.45 -7.86 19.88
N VAL A 51 -1.79 -8.79 20.57
CA VAL A 51 -0.94 -8.50 21.74
C VAL A 51 0.17 -7.51 21.38
N ILE A 52 0.93 -7.77 20.31
CA ILE A 52 2.02 -6.87 19.87
C ILE A 52 1.48 -5.47 19.52
N GLN A 53 0.30 -5.39 18.91
CA GLN A 53 -0.32 -4.10 18.60
C GLN A 53 -0.72 -3.33 19.85
N LEU A 54 -1.25 -4.02 20.86
CA LEU A 54 -1.61 -3.43 22.14
C LEU A 54 -0.38 -2.92 22.89
N GLU A 55 0.69 -3.71 22.97
CA GLU A 55 1.96 -3.31 23.61
C GLU A 55 2.52 -2.02 22.98
N HIS A 56 2.54 -1.94 21.66
CA HIS A 56 3.01 -0.75 20.94
C HIS A 56 2.10 0.47 21.14
N ALA A 57 0.78 0.26 21.19
CA ALA A 57 -0.19 1.32 21.40
C ALA A 57 -0.06 1.94 22.80
N VAL A 58 0.12 1.10 23.84
CA VAL A 58 0.33 1.54 25.22
C VAL A 58 1.64 2.30 25.35
N THR A 59 2.73 1.80 24.77
CA THR A 59 4.04 2.48 24.77
C THR A 59 3.91 3.91 24.20
N LYS A 60 3.25 4.05 23.04
CA LYS A 60 3.02 5.36 22.43
C LYS A 60 2.13 6.29 23.24
N LEU A 61 1.14 5.74 23.95
CA LEU A 61 0.25 6.52 24.80
C LEU A 61 1.05 7.19 25.94
N VAL A 62 1.88 6.40 26.63
CA VAL A 62 2.73 6.87 27.74
C VAL A 62 3.73 7.92 27.25
N GLU A 63 4.47 7.64 26.16
CA GLU A 63 5.41 8.59 25.57
C GLU A 63 4.73 9.91 25.17
N SER A 64 3.55 9.83 24.56
CA SER A 64 2.82 11.01 24.10
C SER A 64 2.30 11.83 25.28
N TYR A 65 1.81 11.18 26.33
CA TYR A 65 1.35 11.86 27.54
C TYR A 65 2.50 12.57 28.25
N ASN A 66 3.63 11.89 28.46
CA ASN A 66 4.82 12.48 29.11
C ASN A 66 5.34 13.70 28.34
N LYS A 67 5.34 13.62 27.01
CA LYS A 67 5.70 14.74 26.14
C LYS A 67 4.75 15.93 26.27
N ILE A 68 3.45 15.69 26.46
CA ILE A 68 2.47 16.76 26.71
C ILE A 68 2.78 17.44 28.06
N ILE A 69 3.03 16.66 29.11
CA ILE A 69 3.32 17.19 30.45
C ILE A 69 4.64 17.95 30.51
N GLU A 70 5.64 17.54 29.73
CA GLU A 70 6.95 18.22 29.65
C GLU A 70 6.88 19.54 28.89
N LEU A 71 6.20 19.57 27.74
CA LEU A 71 6.25 20.69 26.81
C LEU A 71 5.13 21.72 26.99
N SER A 72 3.98 21.30 27.51
CA SER A 72 2.80 22.16 27.59
C SER A 72 2.87 23.09 28.80
N PRO A 73 2.54 24.38 28.63
CA PRO A 73 2.24 25.25 29.77
C PRO A 73 0.91 24.86 30.42
N ASN A 74 0.68 25.30 31.66
CA ASN A 74 -0.59 25.13 32.34
C ASN A 74 -1.67 26.09 31.81
N LEU A 75 -2.91 25.91 32.25
CA LEU A 75 -4.09 26.62 31.75
C LEU A 75 -4.04 28.13 32.04
N VAL A 76 -3.35 28.55 33.11
CA VAL A 76 -3.18 29.98 33.43
C VAL A 76 -2.32 30.64 32.37
N ALA A 77 -1.13 30.09 32.10
CA ALA A 77 -0.22 30.60 31.08
C ALA A 77 -0.82 30.52 29.66
N TYR A 78 -1.64 29.50 29.37
CA TYR A 78 -2.40 29.42 28.12
C TYR A 78 -3.42 30.56 27.99
N ASN A 79 -4.21 30.84 29.04
CA ASN A 79 -5.20 31.91 29.00
C ASN A 79 -4.55 33.31 28.92
N GLU A 80 -3.40 33.51 29.56
CA GLU A 80 -2.61 34.74 29.42
C GLU A 80 -2.14 34.94 27.97
N ALA A 81 -1.64 33.89 27.31
CA ALA A 81 -1.26 33.94 25.90
C ALA A 81 -2.46 34.21 24.96
N VAL A 82 -3.64 33.69 25.29
CA VAL A 82 -4.87 33.92 24.51
C VAL A 82 -5.40 35.35 24.69
N ASN A 83 -5.27 35.92 25.88
CA ASN A 83 -5.75 37.27 26.19
C ASN A 83 -4.79 38.37 25.70
N ASN A 84 -3.47 38.11 25.70
CA ASN A 84 -2.43 39.06 25.30
C ASN A 84 -1.83 38.73 23.92
N GLN A 85 -2.68 38.55 22.90
CA GLN A 85 -2.25 38.14 21.54
C GLN A 85 -1.24 39.09 20.88
N GLY A 86 -1.16 40.36 21.33
CA GLY A 86 -0.22 41.35 20.83
C GLY A 86 1.24 41.12 21.25
N GLU A 87 1.48 40.33 22.31
CA GLU A 87 2.81 40.00 22.83
C GLU A 87 3.29 38.60 22.42
N VAL A 88 2.39 37.78 21.85
CA VAL A 88 2.69 36.41 21.41
C VAL A 88 3.32 36.43 20.01
N PRO A 89 4.41 35.68 19.77
CA PRO A 89 5.00 35.55 18.44
C PRO A 89 3.97 35.16 17.37
N VAL A 90 3.96 35.86 16.24
CA VAL A 90 2.98 35.71 15.15
C VAL A 90 2.88 34.27 14.63
N GLN A 91 3.97 33.50 14.73
CA GLN A 91 4.03 32.10 14.31
C GLN A 91 3.17 31.15 15.18
N ILE A 92 2.86 31.54 16.43
CA ILE A 92 2.15 30.71 17.40
C ILE A 92 0.63 30.96 17.36
N LEU A 93 0.19 32.14 16.91
CA LEU A 93 -1.22 32.54 16.85
C LEU A 93 -2.14 31.52 16.13
N PRO A 94 -1.76 30.90 15.00
CA PRO A 94 -2.61 29.88 14.33
C PRO A 94 -2.71 28.56 15.09
N SER A 95 -1.83 28.33 16.07
CA SER A 95 -1.85 27.13 16.92
C SER A 95 -2.74 27.33 18.13
N LEU A 96 -2.85 28.57 18.65
CA LEU A 96 -3.75 28.93 19.75
C LEU A 96 -5.24 28.77 19.37
N SER A 97 -5.57 28.88 18.09
CA SER A 97 -6.92 28.65 17.57
C SER A 97 -7.30 27.17 17.41
N ARG A 98 -6.38 26.23 17.66
CA ARG A 98 -6.63 24.79 17.54
C ARG A 98 -6.81 24.14 18.91
N TYR A 99 -7.64 23.11 18.96
CA TYR A 99 -7.99 22.46 20.23
C TYR A 99 -6.81 21.79 20.94
N GLN A 100 -5.74 21.41 20.20
CA GLN A 100 -4.62 20.64 20.73
C GLN A 100 -3.84 21.39 21.83
N LEU A 101 -3.61 22.69 21.67
CA LEU A 101 -2.89 23.47 22.70
C LEU A 101 -3.74 23.67 23.95
N LYS A 102 -5.06 23.87 23.77
CA LYS A 102 -6.00 23.98 24.90
C LYS A 102 -6.06 22.67 25.68
N LEU A 103 -6.21 21.55 24.99
CA LEU A 103 -6.25 20.22 25.60
C LEU A 103 -4.92 19.89 26.32
N ALA A 104 -3.78 20.21 25.71
CA ALA A 104 -2.48 20.02 26.34
C ALA A 104 -2.35 20.83 27.65
N ALA A 105 -2.81 22.08 27.65
CA ALA A 105 -2.81 22.93 28.84
C ALA A 105 -3.75 22.44 29.94
N GLU A 106 -4.93 21.93 29.58
CA GLU A 106 -5.87 21.30 30.51
C GLU A 106 -5.28 20.01 31.10
N LEU A 107 -4.69 19.13 30.29
CA LEU A 107 -4.02 17.91 30.76
C LEU A 107 -2.85 18.22 31.70
N LYS A 108 -2.02 19.22 31.35
CA LYS A 108 -0.95 19.71 32.22
C LYS A 108 -1.49 20.22 33.55
N THR A 109 -2.60 20.95 33.52
CA THR A 109 -3.23 21.50 34.73
C THR A 109 -3.83 20.41 35.60
N LEU A 110 -4.44 19.38 35.01
CA LEU A 110 -4.94 18.22 35.75
C LEU A 110 -3.82 17.46 36.44
N HIS A 111 -2.68 17.31 35.76
CA HIS A 111 -1.47 16.70 36.30
C HIS A 111 -0.88 17.53 37.44
N ASP A 112 -0.65 18.83 37.22
CA ASP A 112 -0.04 19.73 38.21
C ASP A 112 -0.92 19.90 39.47
N LEU A 113 -2.24 19.77 39.35
CA LEU A 113 -3.20 19.81 40.47
C LEU A 113 -3.51 18.42 41.05
N GLU A 114 -2.90 17.36 40.53
CA GLU A 114 -3.11 15.96 40.94
C GLU A 114 -4.60 15.55 41.00
N LYS A 115 -5.42 16.10 40.11
CA LYS A 115 -6.88 15.87 40.10
C LYS A 115 -7.31 14.56 39.45
N CYS A 116 -6.43 13.94 38.67
CA CYS A 116 -6.68 12.66 38.01
C CYS A 116 -5.51 11.71 38.30
N PRO A 117 -5.54 10.99 39.44
CA PRO A 117 -4.48 10.07 39.87
C PRO A 117 -4.15 9.02 38.80
N ILE A 118 -5.17 8.50 38.10
CA ILE A 118 -5.03 7.50 37.04
C ILE A 118 -4.04 7.88 35.93
N LEU A 119 -3.94 9.16 35.55
CA LEU A 119 -3.03 9.58 34.48
C LEU A 119 -1.56 9.56 34.93
N LYS A 120 -1.33 9.80 36.22
CA LYS A 120 0.00 9.69 36.84
C LYS A 120 0.37 8.23 37.00
N GLU A 121 -0.55 7.41 37.49
CA GLU A 121 -0.38 5.95 37.59
C GLU A 121 -0.09 5.29 36.22
N ILE A 122 -0.72 5.75 35.13
CA ILE A 122 -0.42 5.26 33.77
C ILE A 122 0.99 5.66 33.31
N SER A 123 1.45 6.87 33.64
CA SER A 123 2.78 7.35 33.28
C SER A 123 3.88 6.59 34.02
N ASP A 124 3.65 6.29 35.30
CA ASP A 124 4.60 5.64 36.19
C ASP A 124 4.45 4.10 36.20
N TYR A 125 3.46 3.55 35.48
CA TYR A 125 3.10 2.13 35.49
C TYR A 125 4.28 1.19 35.20
N GLU A 126 5.18 1.58 34.30
CA GLU A 126 6.38 0.78 33.97
C GLU A 126 7.33 0.65 35.16
N ASN A 127 7.40 1.66 36.03
CA ASN A 127 8.25 1.65 37.22
C ASN A 127 7.64 0.80 38.35
N ASP A 128 6.32 0.74 38.42
CA ASP A 128 5.57 -0.01 39.44
C ASP A 128 5.26 -1.45 39.00
N PHE A 129 5.55 -1.81 37.75
CA PHE A 129 5.29 -3.13 37.19
C PHE A 129 6.24 -4.22 37.72
N ASP A 130 5.67 -5.25 38.35
CA ASP A 130 6.38 -6.44 38.82
C ASP A 130 5.74 -7.71 38.21
N ASN A 131 6.57 -8.59 37.63
CA ASN A 131 6.14 -9.78 36.89
C ASN A 131 5.36 -10.79 37.75
N ASP A 132 5.50 -10.74 39.08
CA ASP A 132 4.87 -11.68 40.01
C ASP A 132 3.55 -11.17 40.63
N GLN A 133 3.11 -9.95 40.29
CA GLN A 133 1.86 -9.38 40.80
C GLN A 133 0.64 -9.81 39.96
N LYS A 134 -0.32 -10.48 40.60
CA LYS A 134 -1.63 -10.83 40.00
C LYS A 134 -2.72 -9.79 40.24
N GLN A 135 -2.48 -8.83 41.12
CA GLN A 135 -3.41 -7.76 41.48
C GLN A 135 -3.20 -6.53 40.59
N PRO A 136 -4.26 -5.74 40.32
CA PRO A 136 -4.15 -4.54 39.51
C PRO A 136 -3.33 -3.46 40.23
N ILE A 137 -2.46 -2.79 39.47
CA ILE A 137 -1.62 -1.68 39.97
C ILE A 137 -2.42 -0.37 40.00
N LEU A 138 -3.41 -0.22 39.11
CA LEU A 138 -4.29 0.96 39.09
C LEU A 138 -5.24 0.95 40.27
N GLN A 139 -5.20 2.01 41.08
CA GLN A 139 -5.90 2.08 42.36
C GLN A 139 -7.42 2.14 42.23
N GLU A 140 -7.93 2.50 41.05
CA GLU A 140 -9.36 2.55 40.76
C GLU A 140 -9.98 1.16 40.52
N ILE A 141 -9.19 0.08 40.51
CA ILE A 141 -9.66 -1.29 40.31
C ILE A 141 -9.51 -2.09 41.61
N ASP A 142 -10.64 -2.34 42.29
CA ASP A 142 -10.67 -3.13 43.52
C ASP A 142 -10.87 -4.64 43.24
N GLU A 143 -10.46 -5.49 44.19
CA GLU A 143 -10.68 -6.95 44.13
C GLU A 143 -12.17 -7.32 43.94
N CYS A 144 -13.07 -6.51 44.51
CA CYS A 144 -14.51 -6.69 44.34
C CYS A 144 -14.96 -6.52 42.88
N ASP A 145 -14.30 -5.67 42.10
CA ASP A 145 -14.62 -5.45 40.68
C ASP A 145 -14.06 -6.57 39.81
N ILE A 146 -12.91 -7.14 40.17
CA ILE A 146 -12.38 -8.35 39.55
C ILE A 146 -13.34 -9.52 39.77
N GLU A 147 -13.82 -9.74 40.99
CA GLU A 147 -14.80 -10.79 41.28
C GLU A 147 -16.12 -10.62 40.51
N LYS A 148 -16.58 -9.38 40.32
CA LYS A 148 -17.76 -9.09 39.48
C LYS A 148 -17.47 -9.43 38.02
N LEU A 149 -16.29 -9.08 37.52
CA LEU A 149 -15.88 -9.36 36.14
C LEU A 149 -15.70 -10.85 35.89
N GLU A 150 -15.13 -11.61 36.83
CA GLU A 150 -15.03 -13.07 36.75
C GLU A 150 -16.42 -13.72 36.67
N LYS A 151 -17.38 -13.26 37.49
CA LYS A 151 -18.78 -13.72 37.42
C LYS A 151 -19.41 -13.38 36.07
N LEU A 152 -19.15 -12.17 35.54
CA LEU A 152 -19.65 -11.74 34.22
C LEU A 152 -19.00 -12.52 33.07
N GLU A 153 -17.71 -12.84 33.16
CA GLU A 153 -17.01 -13.70 32.20
C GLU A 153 -17.53 -15.13 32.26
N HIS A 154 -17.77 -15.68 33.45
CA HIS A 154 -18.42 -16.98 33.59
C HIS A 154 -19.81 -16.99 32.97
N ILE A 155 -20.64 -15.96 33.21
CA ILE A 155 -21.96 -15.83 32.56
C ILE A 155 -21.83 -15.70 31.04
N LYS A 156 -20.82 -14.97 30.54
CA LYS A 156 -20.57 -14.85 29.09
C LYS A 156 -20.09 -16.16 28.48
N ARG A 157 -19.19 -16.89 29.16
CA ARG A 157 -18.70 -18.22 28.73
C ARG A 157 -19.83 -19.25 28.77
N GLU A 158 -20.66 -19.27 29.81
CA GLU A 158 -21.86 -20.12 29.90
C GLU A 158 -22.90 -19.77 28.83
N LYS A 159 -23.08 -18.48 28.49
CA LYS A 159 -23.93 -18.08 27.35
C LYS A 159 -23.32 -18.50 26.02
N LYS A 160 -22.01 -18.39 25.85
CA LYS A 160 -21.30 -18.80 24.63
C LYS A 160 -21.36 -20.32 24.44
N GLU A 161 -21.19 -21.10 25.51
CA GLU A 161 -21.36 -22.54 25.54
C GLU A 161 -22.83 -22.96 25.34
N LYS A 162 -23.81 -22.27 25.95
CA LYS A 162 -25.25 -22.52 25.67
C LYS A 162 -25.65 -22.16 24.25
N ILE A 163 -25.03 -21.14 23.64
CA ILE A 163 -25.21 -20.82 22.22
C ILE A 163 -24.59 -21.93 21.36
N ASP A 164 -23.37 -22.39 21.66
CA ASP A 164 -22.71 -23.47 20.92
C ASP A 164 -23.45 -24.81 21.04
N VAL A 165 -24.10 -25.11 22.17
CA VAL A 165 -24.94 -26.33 22.32
C VAL A 165 -26.29 -26.19 21.60
N ASN A 166 -26.92 -25.00 21.63
CA ASN A 166 -28.23 -24.78 21.00
C ASN A 166 -28.14 -24.59 19.47
N VAL A 167 -26.94 -24.32 18.94
CA VAL A 167 -26.66 -24.28 17.50
C VAL A 167 -26.58 -25.69 16.89
N TYR A 168 -26.25 -26.73 17.66
CA TYR A 168 -26.15 -28.10 17.14
C TYR A 168 -27.48 -28.88 17.08
N GLU A 169 -28.51 -28.52 17.85
CA GLU A 169 -29.81 -29.22 17.84
C GLU A 169 -30.91 -28.53 17.00
N THR A 170 -30.71 -27.28 16.57
CA THR A 170 -31.74 -26.53 15.80
C THR A 170 -31.46 -26.46 14.29
N LEU A 171 -30.37 -27.06 13.81
CA LEU A 171 -29.94 -27.00 12.40
C LEU A 171 -30.41 -28.18 11.53
N ASN A 172 -31.28 -29.06 12.01
CA ASN A 172 -31.78 -30.20 11.21
C ASN A 172 -33.17 -30.02 10.58
N GLU A 173 -33.85 -28.88 10.75
CA GLU A 173 -35.09 -28.61 10.02
C GLU A 173 -35.23 -27.11 9.70
N LYS A 174 -34.53 -26.67 8.64
CA LYS A 174 -34.90 -25.58 7.70
C LYS A 174 -33.72 -25.27 6.78
N GLU A 175 -33.43 -26.22 5.88
CA GLU A 175 -32.92 -25.88 4.56
C GLU A 175 -34.11 -25.40 3.74
N ASP A 176 -34.07 -24.14 3.33
CA ASP A 176 -34.55 -23.62 2.04
C ASP A 176 -34.45 -22.08 2.08
N VAL A 177 -33.26 -21.58 1.75
CA VAL A 177 -32.96 -20.54 0.74
C VAL A 177 -31.46 -20.21 0.87
N GLU A 178 -30.66 -20.94 0.10
CA GLU A 178 -29.31 -20.57 -0.37
C GLU A 178 -29.39 -19.22 -1.15
N GLU A 179 -28.37 -18.38 -1.32
CA GLU A 179 -27.03 -18.64 -1.85
C GLU A 179 -26.09 -17.48 -1.43
N GLU A 180 -24.96 -17.77 -0.77
CA GLU A 180 -23.61 -18.02 -1.34
C GLU A 180 -22.88 -16.79 -1.93
N ASP A 181 -21.71 -16.48 -1.36
CA ASP A 181 -20.42 -16.61 -2.06
C ASP A 181 -19.27 -16.43 -1.03
N GLU A 182 -19.02 -17.48 -0.24
CA GLU A 182 -17.75 -17.65 0.49
C GLU A 182 -16.75 -18.37 -0.43
N GLY A 183 -15.55 -17.82 -0.49
CA GLY A 183 -14.41 -18.38 -1.21
C GLY A 183 -13.12 -17.83 -0.61
N GLU A 184 -12.69 -18.49 0.47
CA GLU A 184 -11.35 -19.04 0.68
C GLU A 184 -10.18 -18.32 -0.02
N ASP A 185 -9.28 -17.72 0.77
CA ASP A 185 -7.90 -17.43 0.36
C ASP A 185 -6.97 -17.79 1.54
N SER A 186 -6.82 -19.09 1.79
CA SER A 186 -5.58 -19.65 2.34
C SER A 186 -4.64 -19.91 1.17
N TYR A 187 -3.47 -19.27 1.17
CA TYR A 187 -2.50 -19.31 0.08
C TYR A 187 -1.75 -20.65 0.06
N ASP A 188 -2.15 -21.57 -0.82
CA ASP A 188 -1.39 -22.78 -1.20
C ASP A 188 -0.85 -22.64 -2.64
N PRO A 189 0.48 -22.64 -2.87
CA PRO A 189 1.05 -22.40 -4.20
C PRO A 189 0.95 -23.56 -5.19
N THR A 190 0.29 -24.67 -4.84
CA THR A 190 0.40 -25.93 -5.63
C THR A 190 -0.85 -26.35 -6.41
N LYS A 191 -1.97 -25.65 -6.32
CA LYS A 191 -3.20 -26.02 -7.06
C LYS A 191 -3.46 -25.09 -8.25
N ALA A 192 -3.29 -25.63 -9.45
CA ALA A 192 -3.81 -25.04 -10.68
C ALA A 192 -5.36 -25.06 -10.63
N GLY A 193 -5.98 -23.88 -10.63
CA GLY A 193 -7.43 -23.72 -10.47
C GLY A 193 -8.25 -24.16 -11.68
N ASP A 194 -9.38 -24.79 -11.39
CA ASP A 194 -10.39 -25.34 -12.30
C ASP A 194 -11.23 -24.19 -12.96
N PRO A 195 -11.56 -24.23 -14.27
CA PRO A 195 -12.08 -23.05 -15.00
C PRO A 195 -13.58 -22.71 -14.84
N THR A 196 -14.33 -23.31 -13.92
CA THR A 196 -15.81 -23.41 -14.05
C THR A 196 -16.68 -22.66 -13.04
N LYS A 197 -16.13 -21.80 -12.14
CA LYS A 197 -16.96 -20.90 -11.30
C LYS A 197 -17.06 -19.50 -11.91
N THR A 198 -18.13 -19.24 -12.67
CA THR A 198 -18.46 -17.90 -13.18
C THR A 198 -19.08 -17.04 -12.08
N THR A 199 -18.29 -16.15 -11.47
CA THR A 199 -18.80 -15.11 -10.56
C THR A 199 -19.76 -14.16 -11.28
N LYS A 200 -20.96 -13.94 -10.71
CA LYS A 200 -21.99 -13.01 -11.23
C LYS A 200 -21.44 -11.58 -11.39
N TRP A 201 -21.55 -11.02 -12.59
CA TRP A 201 -21.07 -9.67 -12.94
C TRP A 201 -22.25 -8.77 -13.33
N PRO A 202 -22.29 -7.50 -12.89
CA PRO A 202 -21.32 -6.80 -12.04
C PRO A 202 -21.36 -7.25 -10.57
N PRO A 203 -20.29 -6.98 -9.78
CA PRO A 203 -20.29 -7.25 -8.34
C PRO A 203 -21.44 -6.53 -7.63
N LYS A 204 -22.04 -7.13 -6.61
CA LYS A 204 -23.12 -6.51 -5.82
C LYS A 204 -22.66 -5.15 -5.26
N LEU A 205 -23.46 -4.13 -5.49
CA LEU A 205 -23.20 -2.75 -5.05
C LEU A 205 -23.44 -2.63 -3.53
N PRO A 206 -22.49 -2.10 -2.74
CA PRO A 206 -22.73 -1.80 -1.33
C PRO A 206 -23.81 -0.72 -1.18
N GLU A 207 -24.77 -0.91 -0.27
CA GLU A 207 -25.88 0.02 -0.09
C GLU A 207 -25.56 1.12 0.93
N ILE A 208 -26.00 2.35 0.64
CA ILE A 208 -25.98 3.51 1.56
C ILE A 208 -27.28 3.51 2.36
N HIS A 209 -27.27 3.30 3.67
CA HIS A 209 -28.48 3.16 4.48
C HIS A 209 -29.25 4.48 4.64
N ASP A 210 -28.56 5.59 4.89
CA ASP A 210 -29.16 6.92 4.96
C ASP A 210 -29.72 7.35 3.58
N LEU A 211 -31.04 7.54 3.53
CA LEU A 211 -31.76 7.91 2.31
C LEU A 211 -31.42 9.33 1.82
N ALA A 212 -31.10 10.26 2.74
CA ALA A 212 -30.72 11.62 2.40
C ALA A 212 -29.34 11.66 1.77
N ILE A 213 -28.37 10.91 2.32
CA ILE A 213 -27.03 10.74 1.72
C ILE A 213 -27.16 10.05 0.36
N ARG A 214 -27.93 8.95 0.29
CA ARG A 214 -28.20 8.20 -0.94
C ARG A 214 -28.86 9.05 -2.03
N ALA A 215 -29.65 10.06 -1.67
CA ALA A 215 -30.17 11.03 -2.64
C ALA A 215 -29.08 12.04 -3.05
N ARG A 216 -28.35 12.60 -2.07
CA ARG A 216 -27.33 13.65 -2.27
C ARG A 216 -26.23 13.25 -3.24
N VAL A 217 -25.77 11.99 -3.22
CA VAL A 217 -24.73 11.50 -4.15
C VAL A 217 -25.11 11.69 -5.62
N PHE A 218 -26.42 11.67 -5.96
CA PHE A 218 -26.93 11.83 -7.32
C PHE A 218 -27.39 13.27 -7.64
N ILE A 219 -27.15 14.26 -6.77
CA ILE A 219 -27.52 15.66 -7.02
C ILE A 219 -26.30 16.42 -7.53
N HIS A 220 -26.29 16.74 -8.83
CA HIS A 220 -25.26 17.60 -9.41
C HIS A 220 -25.50 19.07 -9.03
N LYS A 221 -24.41 19.82 -8.88
CA LYS A 221 -24.45 21.25 -8.51
C LYS A 221 -25.33 22.13 -9.42
N SER A 222 -25.58 21.73 -10.67
CA SER A 222 -26.48 22.51 -11.56
C SER A 222 -27.93 22.54 -11.09
N THR A 223 -28.37 21.58 -10.29
CA THR A 223 -29.74 21.48 -9.75
C THR A 223 -30.02 22.47 -8.61
N ILE A 224 -28.98 22.95 -7.94
CA ILE A 224 -29.09 23.77 -6.73
C ILE A 224 -28.49 25.18 -6.89
N LYS A 225 -27.55 25.38 -7.83
CA LYS A 225 -26.87 26.67 -8.02
C LYS A 225 -27.79 27.77 -8.54
N ASP A 226 -28.93 27.41 -9.12
CA ASP A 226 -29.97 28.32 -9.59
C ASP A 226 -30.95 28.75 -8.47
N LYS A 227 -30.85 28.17 -7.26
CA LYS A 227 -31.75 28.44 -6.14
C LYS A 227 -31.26 29.61 -5.29
N VAL A 228 -31.59 30.82 -5.73
CA VAL A 228 -31.15 32.11 -5.12
C VAL A 228 -31.53 32.26 -3.63
N TYR A 229 -32.54 31.53 -3.16
CA TYR A 229 -32.98 31.55 -1.76
C TYR A 229 -32.15 30.69 -0.81
N LEU A 230 -31.24 29.85 -1.32
CA LEU A 230 -30.34 29.04 -0.48
C LEU A 230 -29.09 29.85 -0.10
N SER A 231 -28.68 29.76 1.16
CA SER A 231 -27.37 30.26 1.58
C SER A 231 -26.23 29.42 0.96
N GLY A 232 -25.02 29.97 0.92
CA GLY A 232 -23.85 29.24 0.41
C GLY A 232 -23.59 27.92 1.15
N SER A 233 -23.85 27.87 2.46
CA SER A 233 -23.70 26.64 3.27
C SER A 233 -24.75 25.58 2.90
N GLU A 234 -26.00 25.99 2.72
CA GLU A 234 -27.08 25.09 2.31
C GLU A 234 -26.86 24.55 0.90
N MET A 235 -26.38 25.40 -0.02
CA MET A 235 -25.97 24.95 -1.34
C MET A 235 -24.87 23.88 -1.24
N ILE A 236 -23.81 24.12 -0.47
CA ILE A 236 -22.70 23.17 -0.31
C ILE A 236 -23.16 21.80 0.21
N ASN A 237 -24.13 21.77 1.14
CA ASN A 237 -24.63 20.52 1.71
C ASN A 237 -25.71 19.83 0.86
N ALA A 238 -26.20 20.47 -0.21
CA ALA A 238 -27.28 19.96 -1.05
C ALA A 238 -26.81 19.20 -2.31
N HIS A 239 -25.53 19.25 -2.65
CA HIS A 239 -24.98 18.60 -3.85
C HIS A 239 -23.78 17.69 -3.54
N ASN A 240 -23.31 16.98 -4.56
CA ASN A 240 -22.37 15.89 -4.40
C ASN A 240 -20.86 16.27 -4.43
N GLU A 241 -20.44 17.53 -4.65
CA GLU A 241 -19.01 17.88 -4.80
C GLU A 241 -18.18 17.54 -3.55
N ARG A 242 -18.75 17.67 -2.34
CA ARG A 242 -18.06 17.26 -1.11
C ARG A 242 -17.90 15.75 -0.99
N LEU A 243 -18.89 14.99 -1.49
CA LEU A 243 -18.87 13.54 -1.50
C LEU A 243 -17.91 13.01 -2.57
N GLU A 244 -17.89 13.63 -3.76
CA GLU A 244 -16.90 13.39 -4.83
C GLU A 244 -15.48 13.57 -4.27
N PHE A 245 -15.21 14.71 -3.62
CA PHE A 245 -13.91 15.00 -3.03
C PHE A 245 -13.46 13.96 -1.99
N LEU A 246 -14.36 13.53 -1.10
CA LEU A 246 -14.08 12.45 -0.14
C LEU A 246 -13.87 11.11 -0.86
N GLY A 247 -14.73 10.81 -1.81
CA GLY A 247 -14.74 9.57 -2.58
C GLY A 247 -13.49 9.33 -3.39
N ASP A 248 -12.98 10.37 -4.07
CA ASP A 248 -11.72 10.32 -4.83
C ASP A 248 -10.54 9.90 -3.94
N SER A 249 -10.42 10.53 -2.76
CA SER A 249 -9.37 10.19 -1.79
C SER A 249 -9.46 8.74 -1.31
N ILE A 250 -10.68 8.24 -1.07
CA ILE A 250 -10.93 6.87 -0.61
C ILE A 250 -10.68 5.86 -1.73
N LEU A 251 -11.14 6.14 -2.94
CA LEU A 251 -10.90 5.31 -4.13
C LEU A 251 -9.41 5.14 -4.38
N ASN A 252 -8.65 6.25 -4.39
CA ASN A 252 -7.19 6.23 -4.55
C ASN A 252 -6.50 5.42 -3.45
N SER A 253 -6.91 5.62 -2.19
CA SER A 253 -6.33 4.93 -1.04
C SER A 253 -6.57 3.41 -1.11
N VAL A 254 -7.82 3.00 -1.31
CA VAL A 254 -8.19 1.57 -1.37
C VAL A 254 -7.57 0.89 -2.58
N MET A 255 -7.58 1.53 -3.77
CA MET A 255 -6.94 0.97 -4.96
C MET A 255 -5.43 0.83 -4.78
N THR A 256 -4.77 1.82 -4.17
CA THR A 256 -3.34 1.75 -3.84
C THR A 256 -3.07 0.56 -2.92
N LEU A 257 -3.87 0.37 -1.86
CA LEU A 257 -3.71 -0.78 -0.96
C LEU A 257 -3.95 -2.13 -1.66
N ILE A 258 -4.91 -2.21 -2.60
CA ILE A 258 -5.17 -3.43 -3.37
C ILE A 258 -3.94 -3.81 -4.19
N ILE A 259 -3.40 -2.88 -4.99
CA ILE A 259 -2.28 -3.18 -5.88
C ILE A 259 -0.95 -3.33 -5.13
N TYR A 260 -0.74 -2.57 -4.06
CA TYR A 260 0.46 -2.66 -3.23
C TYR A 260 0.60 -4.05 -2.60
N ASN A 261 -0.48 -4.58 -2.03
CA ASN A 261 -0.47 -5.91 -1.42
C ASN A 261 -0.48 -7.04 -2.47
N LYS A 262 -1.13 -6.84 -3.62
CA LYS A 262 -1.20 -7.86 -4.68
C LYS A 262 0.13 -8.02 -5.44
N PHE A 263 0.94 -6.97 -5.53
CA PHE A 263 2.18 -6.96 -6.30
C PHE A 263 3.37 -6.49 -5.45
N PRO A 264 3.87 -7.31 -4.50
CA PRO A 264 4.96 -6.92 -3.60
C PRO A 264 6.28 -6.62 -4.34
N ASP A 265 6.49 -7.25 -5.50
CA ASP A 265 7.72 -7.08 -6.30
C ASP A 265 7.64 -5.94 -7.32
N TYR A 266 6.51 -5.21 -7.39
CA TYR A 266 6.37 -4.11 -8.34
C TYR A 266 7.07 -2.85 -7.81
N SER A 267 7.80 -2.20 -8.71
CA SER A 267 8.38 -0.88 -8.44
C SER A 267 7.30 0.20 -8.31
N GLU A 268 7.63 1.31 -7.65
CA GLU A 268 6.74 2.48 -7.51
C GLU A 268 6.16 2.93 -8.86
N GLY A 269 6.98 3.02 -9.92
CA GLY A 269 6.50 3.41 -11.25
C GLY A 269 5.52 2.42 -11.89
N GLN A 270 5.65 1.12 -11.60
CA GLN A 270 4.68 0.10 -12.03
C GLN A 270 3.38 0.21 -11.24
N LEU A 271 3.45 0.38 -9.91
CA LEU A 271 2.26 0.57 -9.07
C LEU A 271 1.52 1.86 -9.45
N SER A 272 2.25 2.96 -9.70
CA SER A 272 1.68 4.24 -10.15
C SER A 272 0.98 4.10 -11.50
N THR A 273 1.61 3.39 -12.46
CA THR A 273 1.00 3.08 -13.76
C THR A 273 -0.28 2.26 -13.63
N LEU A 274 -0.25 1.21 -12.81
CA LEU A 274 -1.42 0.37 -12.58
C LEU A 274 -2.55 1.13 -11.88
N ARG A 275 -2.22 1.98 -10.90
CA ARG A 275 -3.18 2.85 -10.24
C ARG A 275 -3.84 3.80 -11.23
N MET A 276 -3.07 4.44 -12.11
CA MET A 276 -3.61 5.36 -13.12
C MET A 276 -4.69 4.69 -13.99
N ASN A 277 -4.52 3.41 -14.36
CA ASN A 277 -5.56 2.70 -15.10
C ASN A 277 -6.85 2.53 -14.26
N LEU A 278 -6.70 2.17 -12.98
CA LEU A 278 -7.82 1.87 -12.08
C LEU A 278 -8.63 3.10 -11.65
N VAL A 279 -7.97 4.24 -11.49
CA VAL A 279 -8.60 5.48 -10.96
C VAL A 279 -8.80 6.54 -12.05
N SER A 280 -8.61 6.20 -13.32
CA SER A 280 -8.87 7.14 -14.41
C SER A 280 -10.36 7.43 -14.53
N ASN A 281 -10.73 8.68 -14.83
CA ASN A 281 -12.12 9.07 -15.08
C ASN A 281 -12.77 8.20 -16.17
N GLU A 282 -12.01 7.77 -17.18
CA GLU A 282 -12.50 6.88 -18.22
C GLU A 282 -12.92 5.51 -17.66
N GLN A 283 -12.10 4.91 -16.79
CA GLN A 283 -12.40 3.64 -16.14
C GLN A 283 -13.58 3.78 -15.15
N ILE A 284 -13.56 4.82 -14.32
CA ILE A 284 -14.59 5.07 -13.31
C ILE A 284 -15.94 5.33 -13.97
N LYS A 285 -15.97 6.09 -15.07
CA LYS A 285 -17.17 6.30 -15.88
C LYS A 285 -17.76 4.98 -16.37
N GLN A 286 -16.93 4.05 -16.85
CA GLN A 286 -17.42 2.74 -17.30
C GLN A 286 -18.09 1.97 -16.16
N TRP A 287 -17.53 2.01 -14.95
CA TRP A 287 -18.18 1.42 -13.76
C TRP A 287 -19.48 2.15 -13.39
N SER A 288 -19.49 3.48 -13.47
CA SER A 288 -20.70 4.29 -13.24
C SER A 288 -21.85 3.93 -14.20
N ILE A 289 -21.54 3.75 -15.49
CA ILE A 289 -22.51 3.33 -16.50
C ILE A 289 -23.00 1.91 -16.20
N MET A 290 -22.10 1.01 -15.85
CA MET A 290 -22.40 -0.39 -15.50
C MET A 290 -23.37 -0.51 -14.31
N TYR A 291 -23.30 0.41 -13.35
CA TYR A 291 -24.24 0.47 -12.22
C TYR A 291 -25.46 1.37 -12.47
N HIS A 292 -25.67 1.83 -13.71
CA HIS A 292 -26.78 2.71 -14.10
C HIS A 292 -26.84 4.04 -13.30
N PHE A 293 -25.69 4.54 -12.81
CA PHE A 293 -25.65 5.80 -12.05
C PHE A 293 -25.98 7.01 -12.92
N HIS A 294 -25.58 6.97 -14.19
CA HIS A 294 -25.87 8.00 -15.18
C HIS A 294 -27.37 8.29 -15.34
N GLU A 295 -28.24 7.29 -15.19
CA GLU A 295 -29.70 7.44 -15.28
C GLU A 295 -30.31 8.04 -14.00
N ARG A 296 -29.65 7.84 -12.86
CA ARG A 296 -30.11 8.29 -11.55
C ARG A 296 -29.71 9.73 -11.26
N LEU A 297 -28.66 10.21 -11.92
CA LEU A 297 -28.11 11.55 -11.75
C LEU A 297 -29.15 12.63 -12.08
N LYS A 298 -29.26 13.62 -11.19
CA LYS A 298 -30.14 14.78 -11.34
C LYS A 298 -29.32 15.99 -11.77
N THR A 299 -29.67 16.54 -12.92
CA THR A 299 -29.07 17.72 -13.54
C THR A 299 -30.17 18.69 -13.98
N ASN A 300 -29.85 19.98 -14.08
CA ASN A 300 -30.74 21.00 -14.64
C ASN A 300 -30.65 21.13 -16.18
N PHE A 301 -29.98 20.18 -16.83
CA PHE A 301 -29.81 20.13 -18.28
C PHE A 301 -30.02 18.69 -18.75
N ASP A 302 -30.47 18.52 -19.99
CA ASP A 302 -30.77 17.20 -20.54
C ASP A 302 -29.48 16.42 -20.86
N LEU A 303 -29.36 15.24 -20.25
CA LEU A 303 -28.24 14.33 -20.47
C LEU A 303 -28.41 13.50 -21.76
N LYS A 304 -29.65 13.38 -22.28
CA LYS A 304 -30.01 12.56 -23.44
C LYS A 304 -29.79 13.25 -24.79
N ASP A 305 -29.54 14.55 -24.79
CA ASP A 305 -29.22 15.26 -26.03
C ASP A 305 -27.81 14.87 -26.51
N GLU A 306 -27.75 14.13 -27.62
CA GLU A 306 -26.51 13.72 -28.29
C GLU A 306 -25.86 14.88 -29.07
N ASN A 307 -26.64 15.90 -29.46
CA ASN A 307 -26.18 17.05 -30.24
C ASN A 307 -25.55 18.15 -29.37
N SER A 308 -25.57 17.97 -28.05
CA SER A 308 -24.91 18.88 -27.11
C SER A 308 -23.39 18.68 -27.14
N ASN A 309 -22.63 19.79 -27.18
CA ASN A 309 -21.16 19.84 -27.04
C ASN A 309 -20.62 19.25 -25.70
N PHE A 310 -21.51 18.66 -24.89
CA PHE A 310 -21.24 18.18 -23.54
C PHE A 310 -20.64 16.76 -23.49
N GLN A 311 -20.27 16.11 -24.59
CA GLN A 311 -19.74 14.73 -24.59
C GLN A 311 -18.54 14.54 -23.63
N ASN A 312 -17.55 15.44 -23.64
CA ASN A 312 -16.44 15.43 -22.67
C ASN A 312 -16.88 15.79 -21.24
N GLY A 313 -17.92 16.61 -21.10
CA GLY A 313 -18.56 16.91 -19.82
C GLY A 313 -19.26 15.69 -19.22
N LYS A 314 -19.89 14.84 -20.06
CA LYS A 314 -20.53 13.57 -19.65
C LYS A 314 -19.50 12.59 -19.08
N LEU A 315 -18.29 12.54 -19.65
CA LEU A 315 -17.19 11.70 -19.15
C LEU A 315 -16.89 12.00 -17.69
N LYS A 316 -16.62 13.28 -17.40
CA LYS A 316 -16.26 13.72 -16.05
C LYS A 316 -17.43 13.55 -15.10
N LEU A 317 -18.61 14.02 -15.49
CA LEU A 317 -19.81 13.99 -14.65
C LEU A 317 -20.19 12.58 -14.16
N TYR A 318 -20.04 11.57 -15.03
CA TYR A 318 -20.31 10.18 -14.67
C TYR A 318 -19.21 9.54 -13.83
N ALA A 319 -17.97 10.03 -13.93
CA ALA A 319 -16.91 9.64 -12.99
C ALA A 319 -17.19 10.24 -11.60
N ASP A 320 -17.48 11.54 -11.55
CA ASP A 320 -17.74 12.30 -10.32
C ASP A 320 -18.87 11.66 -9.47
N VAL A 321 -19.93 11.13 -10.10
CA VAL A 321 -21.03 10.45 -9.36
C VAL A 321 -20.62 9.11 -8.74
N PHE A 322 -19.70 8.37 -9.37
CA PHE A 322 -19.21 7.11 -8.80
C PHE A 322 -18.33 7.38 -7.58
N GLU A 323 -17.46 8.40 -7.66
CA GLU A 323 -16.68 8.87 -6.53
C GLU A 323 -17.59 9.37 -5.41
N ALA A 324 -18.59 10.20 -5.76
CA ALA A 324 -19.59 10.65 -4.79
C ALA A 324 -20.32 9.48 -4.11
N TYR A 325 -20.61 8.39 -4.82
CA TYR A 325 -21.21 7.19 -4.23
C TYR A 325 -20.30 6.55 -3.17
N ILE A 326 -18.99 6.44 -3.45
CA ILE A 326 -17.99 5.99 -2.48
C ILE A 326 -17.95 6.93 -1.27
N GLY A 327 -17.95 8.24 -1.51
CA GLY A 327 -18.01 9.25 -0.45
C GLY A 327 -19.27 9.10 0.40
N GLY A 328 -20.41 8.84 -0.21
CA GLY A 328 -21.69 8.61 0.48
C GLY A 328 -21.68 7.37 1.38
N LEU A 329 -21.06 6.27 0.93
CA LEU A 329 -20.87 5.08 1.78
C LEU A 329 -20.02 5.38 3.02
N MET A 330 -19.02 6.27 2.88
CA MET A 330 -18.15 6.68 3.98
C MET A 330 -18.80 7.69 4.92
N GLU A 331 -19.69 8.56 4.42
CA GLU A 331 -20.48 9.48 5.25
C GLU A 331 -21.55 8.72 6.07
N ASP A 332 -22.14 7.66 5.49
CA ASP A 332 -23.20 6.85 6.10
C ASP A 332 -22.71 5.96 7.26
N ASP A 333 -21.74 5.06 7.01
CA ASP A 333 -21.14 4.22 8.06
C ASP A 333 -19.66 3.94 7.74
N PRO A 334 -18.73 4.79 8.22
CA PRO A 334 -17.32 4.68 7.87
C PRO A 334 -16.68 3.38 8.37
N ARG A 335 -17.17 2.79 9.47
CA ARG A 335 -16.54 1.61 10.10
C ARG A 335 -16.92 0.34 9.35
N ASN A 336 -18.20 0.15 9.06
CA ASN A 336 -18.69 -1.09 8.45
C ASN A 336 -18.65 -1.06 6.91
N ASN A 337 -18.70 0.12 6.28
CA ASN A 337 -18.69 0.20 4.82
C ASN A 337 -17.27 0.17 4.22
N LEU A 338 -16.22 0.60 4.93
CA LEU A 338 -14.85 0.57 4.40
C LEU A 338 -14.39 -0.85 3.98
N PRO A 339 -14.61 -1.93 4.78
CA PRO A 339 -14.33 -3.29 4.34
C PRO A 339 -15.17 -3.74 3.13
N LYS A 340 -16.44 -3.31 3.05
CA LYS A 340 -17.32 -3.61 1.91
C LYS A 340 -16.81 -2.93 0.64
N ILE A 341 -16.41 -1.66 0.73
CA ILE A 341 -15.79 -0.89 -0.37
C ILE A 341 -14.53 -1.61 -0.85
N ARG A 342 -13.64 -2.02 0.05
CA ARG A 342 -12.43 -2.78 -0.33
C ARG A 342 -12.76 -4.07 -1.07
N LYS A 343 -13.71 -4.88 -0.57
CA LYS A 343 -14.12 -6.14 -1.23
C LYS A 343 -14.74 -5.88 -2.61
N TRP A 344 -15.61 -4.87 -2.70
CA TRP A 344 -16.30 -4.48 -3.94
C TRP A 344 -15.32 -3.96 -5.00
N LEU A 345 -14.48 -2.97 -4.66
CA LEU A 345 -13.47 -2.42 -5.56
C LEU A 345 -12.43 -3.47 -5.97
N ARG A 346 -12.07 -4.41 -5.10
CA ARG A 346 -11.18 -5.54 -5.45
C ARG A 346 -11.78 -6.41 -6.57
N LYS A 347 -13.09 -6.66 -6.56
CA LYS A 347 -13.78 -7.41 -7.62
C LYS A 347 -13.80 -6.61 -8.93
N LEU A 348 -14.07 -5.31 -8.87
CA LEU A 348 -14.05 -4.43 -10.05
C LEU A 348 -12.66 -4.27 -10.66
N ALA A 349 -11.63 -4.17 -9.82
CA ALA A 349 -10.24 -3.97 -10.25
C ALA A 349 -9.63 -5.22 -10.90
N LYS A 350 -10.12 -6.43 -10.57
CA LYS A 350 -9.54 -7.69 -11.06
C LYS A 350 -9.38 -7.76 -12.59
N PRO A 351 -10.45 -7.57 -13.41
CA PRO A 351 -10.31 -7.63 -14.87
C PRO A 351 -9.40 -6.53 -15.42
N VAL A 352 -9.47 -5.32 -14.86
CA VAL A 352 -8.65 -4.18 -15.29
C VAL A 352 -7.16 -4.43 -15.03
N ILE A 353 -6.83 -5.03 -13.87
CA ILE A 353 -5.47 -5.41 -13.52
C ILE A 353 -4.95 -6.49 -14.48
N GLU A 354 -5.75 -7.51 -14.75
CA GLU A 354 -5.37 -8.60 -15.67
C GLU A 354 -5.08 -8.05 -17.07
N GLU A 355 -5.98 -7.25 -17.64
CA GLU A 355 -5.77 -6.61 -18.94
C GLU A 355 -4.52 -5.71 -18.96
N ALA A 356 -4.37 -4.84 -17.95
CA ALA A 356 -3.25 -3.91 -17.89
C ALA A 356 -1.90 -4.63 -17.80
N THR A 357 -1.80 -5.66 -16.95
CA THR A 357 -0.55 -6.42 -16.77
C THR A 357 -0.15 -7.24 -18.00
N HIS A 358 -1.10 -7.64 -18.84
CA HIS A 358 -0.83 -8.36 -20.09
C HIS A 358 -0.51 -7.43 -21.27
N SER A 359 -1.21 -6.29 -21.37
CA SER A 359 -1.17 -5.43 -22.56
C SER A 359 -0.17 -4.27 -22.45
N GLN A 360 0.13 -3.78 -21.24
CA GLN A 360 0.98 -2.61 -21.07
C GLN A 360 2.45 -2.96 -20.88
N ILE A 361 3.29 -2.51 -21.82
CA ILE A 361 4.76 -2.64 -21.79
C ILE A 361 5.38 -2.01 -20.53
N ALA A 362 4.76 -0.97 -19.96
CA ALA A 362 5.20 -0.36 -18.72
C ALA A 362 5.13 -1.31 -17.51
N LEU A 363 4.19 -2.27 -17.54
CA LEU A 363 3.95 -3.26 -16.49
C LEU A 363 4.63 -4.61 -16.80
N GLU A 364 5.37 -4.70 -17.91
CA GLU A 364 6.11 -5.90 -18.29
C GLU A 364 7.09 -6.31 -17.18
N LYS A 365 7.05 -7.58 -16.81
CA LYS A 365 7.97 -8.15 -15.80
C LYS A 365 9.41 -8.12 -16.34
N THR A 366 10.33 -7.56 -15.56
CA THR A 366 11.76 -7.46 -15.88
C THR A 366 12.65 -8.32 -14.98
N ASP A 367 12.06 -9.26 -14.25
CA ASP A 367 12.68 -10.18 -13.30
C ASP A 367 13.61 -11.20 -13.99
N LYS A 368 13.20 -11.73 -15.14
CA LYS A 368 14.00 -12.70 -15.92
C LYS A 368 15.10 -12.07 -16.78
N LEU A 369 15.30 -10.75 -16.69
CA LEU A 369 16.24 -10.04 -17.55
C LEU A 369 17.67 -10.15 -17.01
N ASP A 370 18.60 -10.63 -17.83
CA ASP A 370 20.01 -10.66 -17.46
C ASP A 370 20.62 -9.26 -17.58
N MET A 371 20.73 -8.57 -16.45
CA MET A 371 21.34 -7.23 -16.38
C MET A 371 22.80 -7.20 -16.84
N ASN A 372 23.49 -8.34 -16.85
CA ASN A 372 24.87 -8.47 -17.32
C ASN A 372 25.01 -8.87 -18.79
N ALA A 373 23.90 -9.14 -19.51
CA ALA A 373 23.92 -9.65 -20.88
C ALA A 373 24.81 -8.83 -21.82
N LYS A 374 24.77 -7.49 -21.72
CA LYS A 374 25.62 -6.60 -22.54
C LYS A 374 27.12 -6.82 -22.29
N ARG A 375 27.50 -7.01 -21.02
CA ARG A 375 28.90 -7.24 -20.63
C ARG A 375 29.34 -8.65 -20.99
N GLN A 376 28.47 -9.63 -20.80
CA GLN A 376 28.72 -11.02 -21.18
C GLN A 376 28.95 -11.15 -22.68
N LEU A 377 28.09 -10.53 -23.50
CA LEU A 377 28.27 -10.50 -24.96
C LEU A 377 29.61 -9.88 -25.35
N TYR A 378 29.94 -8.71 -24.80
CA TYR A 378 31.25 -8.08 -25.06
C TYR A 378 32.41 -8.96 -24.61
N SER A 379 32.27 -9.70 -23.52
CA SER A 379 33.33 -10.58 -23.01
C SER A 379 33.60 -11.76 -23.93
N LEU A 380 32.56 -12.31 -24.57
CA LEU A 380 32.67 -13.44 -25.50
C LEU A 380 33.27 -13.00 -26.84
N ILE A 381 32.65 -12.01 -27.49
CA ILE A 381 32.97 -11.66 -28.89
C ILE A 381 33.65 -10.29 -29.05
N GLY A 382 33.54 -9.41 -28.05
CA GLY A 382 33.98 -8.01 -28.16
C GLY A 382 35.49 -7.82 -28.12
N TYR A 383 36.00 -7.03 -29.06
CA TYR A 383 37.34 -6.42 -29.05
C TYR A 383 37.27 -5.01 -29.64
N ALA A 384 38.32 -4.20 -29.47
CA ALA A 384 38.23 -2.76 -29.73
C ALA A 384 37.99 -2.43 -31.22
N SER A 385 38.64 -3.15 -32.13
CA SER A 385 38.48 -2.98 -33.57
C SER A 385 37.17 -3.55 -34.13
N LEU A 386 36.53 -4.53 -33.46
CA LEU A 386 35.19 -5.04 -33.84
C LEU A 386 34.10 -3.95 -33.77
N ARG A 387 34.31 -2.95 -32.90
CA ARG A 387 33.37 -1.83 -32.68
C ARG A 387 31.94 -2.32 -32.41
N LEU A 388 31.79 -3.26 -31.47
CA LEU A 388 30.48 -3.67 -30.97
C LEU A 388 29.76 -2.49 -30.31
N HIS A 389 28.59 -2.11 -30.79
CA HIS A 389 27.82 -0.97 -30.31
C HIS A 389 26.31 -1.19 -30.42
N TYR A 390 25.53 -0.37 -29.71
CA TYR A 390 24.08 -0.43 -29.69
C TYR A 390 23.49 0.82 -30.34
N VAL A 391 22.57 0.64 -31.29
CA VAL A 391 21.89 1.73 -31.99
C VAL A 391 20.42 1.70 -31.61
N THR A 392 19.89 2.83 -31.14
CA THR A 392 18.46 2.97 -30.89
C THR A 392 17.77 3.32 -32.19
N VAL A 393 16.98 2.39 -32.72
CA VAL A 393 16.22 2.60 -33.96
C VAL A 393 14.86 3.24 -33.69
N LYS A 394 14.26 2.95 -32.52
CA LYS A 394 13.02 3.57 -32.06
C LYS A 394 13.11 3.99 -30.59
N LYS A 395 12.78 5.25 -30.31
CA LYS A 395 12.64 5.78 -28.96
C LYS A 395 11.18 5.65 -28.51
N PRO A 396 10.93 5.41 -27.21
CA PRO A 396 9.57 5.35 -26.68
C PRO A 396 8.90 6.72 -26.78
N THR A 397 7.62 6.74 -27.14
CA THR A 397 6.77 7.92 -27.27
C THR A 397 5.43 7.67 -26.58
N SER A 398 4.60 8.71 -26.42
CA SER A 398 3.26 8.54 -25.85
C SER A 398 2.33 7.66 -26.70
N VAL A 399 2.56 7.63 -28.02
CA VAL A 399 1.76 6.81 -28.97
C VAL A 399 2.26 5.37 -29.01
N ASP A 400 3.58 5.19 -29.01
CA ASP A 400 4.22 3.88 -29.00
C ASP A 400 5.27 3.83 -27.88
N PRO A 401 4.95 3.19 -26.74
CA PRO A 401 5.84 3.14 -25.58
C PRO A 401 7.01 2.16 -25.78
N ASN A 402 7.15 1.53 -26.95
CA ASN A 402 8.27 0.63 -27.24
C ASN A 402 9.54 1.38 -27.62
N SER A 403 10.64 0.98 -27.00
CA SER A 403 11.99 1.24 -27.52
C SER A 403 12.50 0.02 -28.28
N ILE A 404 13.12 0.24 -29.43
CA ILE A 404 13.79 -0.81 -30.20
C ILE A 404 15.27 -0.44 -30.32
N VAL A 405 16.12 -1.39 -29.95
CA VAL A 405 17.58 -1.25 -29.99
C VAL A 405 18.18 -2.44 -30.72
N GLU A 406 19.16 -2.16 -31.57
CA GLU A 406 19.92 -3.15 -32.31
C GLU A 406 21.36 -3.21 -31.80
N CYS A 407 21.88 -4.42 -31.64
CA CYS A 407 23.29 -4.69 -31.37
C CYS A 407 24.00 -4.89 -32.70
N ARG A 408 24.97 -4.02 -33.02
CA ARG A 408 25.69 -4.03 -34.31
C ARG A 408 27.20 -4.06 -34.12
N VAL A 409 27.90 -4.65 -35.08
CA VAL A 409 29.37 -4.57 -35.20
C VAL A 409 29.78 -3.46 -36.17
N GLY A 410 31.08 -3.19 -36.29
CA GLY A 410 31.63 -2.04 -37.02
C GLY A 410 31.27 -2.00 -38.51
N ASP A 411 31.09 -3.16 -39.15
CA ASP A 411 30.68 -3.28 -40.55
C ASP A 411 29.17 -3.07 -40.79
N GLY A 412 28.39 -2.92 -39.71
CA GLY A 412 26.95 -2.72 -39.75
C GLY A 412 26.12 -4.00 -39.58
N THR A 413 26.73 -5.18 -39.48
CA THR A 413 26.03 -6.45 -39.26
C THR A 413 25.27 -6.42 -37.94
N ILE A 414 23.98 -6.80 -37.99
CA ILE A 414 23.09 -6.83 -36.83
C ILE A 414 23.22 -8.20 -36.16
N LEU A 415 23.67 -8.20 -34.90
CA LEU A 415 23.83 -9.42 -34.11
C LEU A 415 22.57 -9.79 -33.32
N GLY A 416 21.72 -8.80 -33.04
CA GLY A 416 20.49 -9.01 -32.29
C GLY A 416 19.68 -7.74 -32.14
N THR A 417 18.37 -7.90 -32.05
CA THR A 417 17.40 -6.82 -31.86
C THR A 417 16.61 -7.08 -30.58
N GLY A 418 16.33 -6.02 -29.82
CA GLY A 418 15.56 -6.08 -28.60
C GLY A 418 14.53 -4.97 -28.51
N VAL A 419 13.39 -5.30 -27.92
CA VAL A 419 12.26 -4.38 -27.69
C VAL A 419 12.03 -4.27 -26.19
N GLY A 420 11.75 -3.07 -25.67
CA GLY A 420 11.35 -2.91 -24.26
C GLY A 420 10.89 -1.50 -23.91
N ARG A 421 10.42 -1.32 -22.67
CA ARG A 421 9.86 -0.04 -22.17
C ARG A 421 10.80 1.16 -22.23
N ASN A 422 12.10 0.93 -22.33
CA ASN A 422 13.11 1.98 -22.48
C ASN A 422 14.35 1.45 -23.21
N ILE A 423 15.23 2.36 -23.61
CA ILE A 423 16.46 2.07 -24.36
C ILE A 423 17.36 1.08 -23.60
N LYS A 424 17.39 1.15 -22.26
CA LYS A 424 18.20 0.27 -21.42
C LYS A 424 17.73 -1.19 -21.54
N ILE A 425 16.45 -1.44 -21.31
CA ILE A 425 15.82 -2.76 -21.37
C ILE A 425 15.87 -3.34 -22.79
N ALA A 426 15.51 -2.52 -23.79
CA ALA A 426 15.58 -2.92 -25.20
C ALA A 426 17.01 -3.34 -25.59
N GLY A 427 18.03 -2.59 -25.15
CA GLY A 427 19.41 -2.95 -25.42
C GLY A 427 19.89 -4.19 -24.67
N ILE A 428 19.37 -4.49 -23.46
CA ILE A 428 19.69 -5.73 -22.75
C ILE A 428 19.12 -6.92 -23.51
N ARG A 429 17.85 -6.85 -23.94
CA ARG A 429 17.22 -7.89 -24.77
C ARG A 429 17.90 -8.09 -26.11
N ALA A 430 18.41 -7.02 -26.73
CA ALA A 430 19.21 -7.13 -27.95
C ALA A 430 20.48 -7.96 -27.70
N ALA A 431 21.11 -7.78 -26.54
CA ALA A 431 22.27 -8.57 -26.14
C ALA A 431 21.90 -10.02 -25.83
N GLU A 432 20.80 -10.27 -25.12
CA GLU A 432 20.29 -11.63 -24.88
C GLU A 432 19.94 -12.36 -26.18
N SER A 433 19.33 -11.65 -27.13
CA SER A 433 19.02 -12.18 -28.47
C SER A 433 20.29 -12.65 -29.18
N ALA A 434 21.34 -11.81 -29.17
CA ALA A 434 22.66 -12.17 -29.68
C ALA A 434 23.32 -13.33 -28.91
N LEU A 435 23.14 -13.38 -27.58
CA LEU A 435 23.69 -14.46 -26.73
C LEU A 435 23.03 -15.83 -26.96
N ARG A 436 21.78 -15.86 -27.45
CA ARG A 436 21.08 -17.11 -27.78
C ARG A 436 21.62 -17.77 -29.06
N ASP A 437 22.13 -16.99 -30.00
CA ASP A 437 22.70 -17.51 -31.24
C ASP A 437 24.15 -18.01 -31.04
N LYS A 438 24.26 -19.29 -30.64
CA LYS A 438 25.55 -19.95 -30.40
C LYS A 438 26.44 -20.01 -31.66
N LYS A 439 25.86 -20.09 -32.86
CA LYS A 439 26.64 -20.19 -34.12
C LYS A 439 27.31 -18.85 -34.43
N MET A 440 26.56 -17.77 -34.28
CA MET A 440 27.08 -16.41 -34.42
C MET A 440 28.17 -16.14 -33.37
N LEU A 441 27.93 -16.49 -32.10
CA LEU A 441 28.93 -16.31 -31.05
C LEU A 441 30.23 -17.07 -31.34
N ASP A 442 30.15 -18.33 -31.75
CA ASP A 442 31.32 -19.15 -32.09
C ASP A 442 32.11 -18.57 -33.28
N PHE A 443 31.40 -18.08 -34.30
CA PHE A 443 32.02 -17.41 -35.45
C PHE A 443 32.84 -16.17 -35.03
N PHE A 444 32.24 -15.24 -34.29
CA PHE A 444 32.92 -14.01 -33.86
C PHE A 444 33.99 -14.28 -32.78
N ALA A 445 33.81 -15.32 -31.95
CA ALA A 445 34.83 -15.74 -30.99
C ALA A 445 36.07 -16.31 -31.69
N LYS A 446 35.89 -17.15 -32.72
CA LYS A 446 36.99 -17.64 -33.57
C LYS A 446 37.67 -16.51 -34.32
N GLN A 447 36.88 -15.56 -34.86
CA GLN A 447 37.43 -14.37 -35.52
C GLN A 447 38.30 -13.55 -34.57
N ARG A 448 37.85 -13.34 -33.32
CA ARG A 448 38.65 -12.66 -32.30
C ARG A 448 39.95 -13.40 -31.97
N ALA A 449 39.92 -14.73 -31.88
CA ALA A 449 41.10 -15.54 -31.61
C ALA A 449 42.14 -15.49 -32.76
N ALA A 450 41.68 -15.28 -34.00
CA ALA A 450 42.54 -15.16 -35.17
C ALA A 450 43.24 -13.79 -35.29
N ILE A 451 42.78 -12.76 -34.59
CA ILE A 451 43.32 -11.39 -34.69
C ILE A 451 44.45 -11.18 -33.67
N PRO A 452 45.62 -10.66 -34.10
CA PRO A 452 46.72 -10.33 -33.20
C PRO A 452 46.31 -9.35 -32.10
N ARG A 453 46.82 -9.56 -30.87
CA ARG A 453 46.51 -8.66 -29.74
C ARG A 453 46.90 -7.21 -30.03
N SER A 454 47.98 -6.97 -30.79
CA SER A 454 48.42 -5.65 -31.23
C SER A 454 47.36 -4.87 -32.02
N GLU A 455 46.55 -5.55 -32.82
CA GLU A 455 45.52 -4.94 -33.67
C GLU A 455 44.15 -4.88 -32.97
N SER A 456 43.84 -5.88 -32.13
CA SER A 456 42.55 -5.98 -31.45
C SER A 456 42.27 -4.87 -30.42
N VAL A 457 43.32 -4.18 -29.93
CA VAL A 457 43.24 -3.13 -28.90
C VAL A 457 43.11 -1.73 -29.52
N LEU A 458 43.43 -1.58 -30.80
CA LEU A 458 43.38 -0.31 -31.50
C LEU A 458 41.93 -0.01 -31.95
N LYS A 459 41.40 1.14 -31.55
CA LYS A 459 40.22 1.73 -32.20
C LYS A 459 40.70 2.51 -33.42
N ASP A 460 40.15 2.21 -34.59
CA ASP A 460 40.46 2.92 -35.83
C ASP A 460 40.38 4.46 -35.62
N PRO A 461 41.49 5.21 -35.78
CA PRO A 461 41.56 6.64 -35.54
C PRO A 461 40.78 7.49 -36.56
N SER A 462 40.29 6.89 -37.66
CA SER A 462 39.65 7.58 -38.79
C SER A 462 38.36 8.36 -38.46
N GLN A 463 37.76 8.21 -37.27
CA GLN A 463 36.48 8.86 -36.93
C GLN A 463 36.49 9.89 -35.79
N LYS A 464 37.64 10.23 -35.17
CA LYS A 464 37.70 11.46 -34.32
C LYS A 464 37.39 12.73 -35.13
N ASN A 465 37.63 12.71 -36.45
CA ASN A 465 37.39 13.83 -37.35
C ASN A 465 35.96 13.98 -37.86
N LYS A 466 35.07 12.98 -37.72
CA LYS A 466 33.66 13.12 -38.14
C LYS A 466 32.77 13.82 -37.09
N LYS A 467 33.11 13.75 -35.80
CA LYS A 467 32.37 14.46 -34.74
C LYS A 467 32.64 15.97 -34.70
N ARG A 468 33.76 16.45 -35.25
CA ARG A 468 34.08 17.90 -35.33
C ARG A 468 33.45 18.62 -36.52
N LYS A 469 32.99 17.92 -37.57
CA LYS A 469 32.37 18.56 -38.74
C LYS A 469 30.85 18.78 -38.62
N ILE A 470 30.21 18.27 -37.57
CA ILE A 470 28.75 18.43 -37.35
C ILE A 470 28.47 19.57 -36.34
N SER A 471 29.48 20.10 -35.65
CA SER A 471 29.31 21.23 -34.72
C SER A 471 29.37 22.61 -35.37
N ASP A 472 29.72 22.70 -36.66
CA ASP A 472 29.95 23.99 -37.35
C ASP A 472 28.86 24.32 -38.39
N THR A 473 27.78 23.53 -38.45
CA THR A 473 26.57 23.85 -39.23
C THR A 473 25.33 23.41 -38.46
N ASN A 474 24.91 24.26 -37.52
CA ASN A 474 23.51 24.53 -37.18
C ASN A 474 23.43 25.71 -36.22
#